data_AF-A0A6C0B7J7-F1
#
_entry.id   AF-A0A6C0B7J7-F1
#
_cell.length_a   1.000
_cell.length_b   1.000
_cell.length_c   1.000
_cell.angle_alpha   90.00
_cell.angle_beta   90.00
_cell.angle_gamma   90.00
#
_symmetry.space_group_name_H-M   'P 1'
#
loop_
_entity.id
_entity.type
_entity.pdbx_description
1 polymer ?
#
loop_
_entity_poly.entity_id
_entity_poly.type
_entity_poly.pdbx_seq_one_letter_code
_entity_poly.pdbx_strand_id
1 'polypeptide(L)'
;MFSKPLQPAFAHKKEEKNIMKPKVTNYTLTYETYYKNNVNLKKYKLPDLKVIVKEYNLPRTGKKEILLERIQGLFLKMKTSEKIQKLFRGWLVRRSFKLRGDGWKKRNLCVNDSDFVTLEPLNEIPYELFYSYKDEKDFMYGFSLISLMQLIKNKTPLKNPYNRENFPPNSVRDIISLNNITKIIYRDLVDEVEFYQMNNLVRKKQTTRTLTESHRHSNENLIFSREYYQPTIIPGTYNINEMNNKYNFIIESRTKNIQVRIQSLFMEIDQLGNYSQSSWFSNLDRIGCLRFYRCLCDLWNYRAQLSYEMKKKICPFLEPFANIFSRSVLYNDAPLEDFQILCVTVMENLIYAGLDDEYRKIAAFHLLSALTIVSAPARSSLPWLYESIAY
;
A
#
# COMPACT_ATOMS: atom_id res chain seq x y z
N MET A 1 28.96 22.83 84.82
CA MET A 1 28.81 21.40 84.49
C MET A 1 29.47 21.14 83.14
N PHE A 2 30.63 20.47 83.19
CA PHE A 2 31.29 19.59 82.19
C PHE A 2 31.22 19.99 80.70
N SER A 3 32.24 20.64 80.11
CA SER A 3 33.58 20.17 79.67
C SER A 3 33.63 19.69 78.19
N LYS A 4 34.33 20.50 77.37
CA LYS A 4 34.97 20.34 76.03
C LYS A 4 35.38 18.89 75.62
N PRO A 5 35.71 18.54 74.33
CA PRO A 5 36.43 19.39 73.34
C PRO A 5 36.11 19.19 71.82
N LEU A 6 36.86 19.96 71.02
CA LEU A 6 37.02 20.01 69.55
C LEU A 6 37.79 18.80 68.92
N GLN A 7 37.63 18.67 67.59
CA GLN A 7 38.46 18.00 66.54
C GLN A 7 38.23 16.50 66.23
N PRO A 8 38.59 15.96 65.02
CA PRO A 8 39.30 16.57 63.88
C PRO A 8 38.65 16.38 62.48
N ALA A 9 39.24 17.06 61.48
CA ALA A 9 39.03 16.85 60.06
C ALA A 9 39.34 15.40 59.64
N PHE A 10 38.39 14.72 58.99
CA PHE A 10 38.63 13.45 58.32
C PHE A 10 38.72 13.65 56.81
N ALA A 11 39.92 13.39 56.30
CA ALA A 11 40.21 13.26 54.89
C ALA A 11 39.29 12.23 54.24
N HIS A 12 38.52 12.64 53.23
CA HIS A 12 37.88 11.70 52.32
C HIS A 12 38.97 10.99 51.51
N LYS A 13 39.32 9.77 51.94
CA LYS A 13 39.98 8.76 51.10
C LYS A 13 39.25 8.68 49.76
N LYS A 14 39.97 8.94 48.67
CA LYS A 14 39.51 8.57 47.32
C LYS A 14 39.32 7.05 47.32
N GLU A 15 38.08 6.59 47.32
CA GLU A 15 37.76 5.21 47.01
C GLU A 15 38.18 4.94 45.56
N GLU A 16 39.28 4.23 45.38
CA GLU A 16 39.62 3.60 44.12
C GLU A 16 38.51 2.60 43.78
N LYS A 17 37.62 2.99 42.87
CA LYS A 17 36.63 2.08 42.29
C LYS A 17 37.38 0.90 41.66
N ASN A 18 37.25 -0.26 42.29
CA ASN A 18 37.75 -1.54 41.82
C ASN A 18 37.23 -1.82 40.40
N ILE A 19 38.05 -1.56 39.38
CA ILE A 19 37.77 -1.93 38.00
C ILE A 19 38.00 -3.43 37.89
N MET A 20 36.92 -4.21 37.96
CA MET A 20 36.96 -5.66 37.76
C MET A 20 37.67 -5.99 36.43
N LYS A 21 38.63 -6.93 36.49
CA LYS A 21 39.16 -7.58 35.29
C LYS A 21 38.04 -8.44 34.70
N PRO A 22 37.59 -8.24 33.46
CA PRO A 22 36.61 -9.12 32.87
C PRO A 22 37.26 -10.48 32.65
N LYS A 23 36.66 -11.51 33.25
CA LYS A 23 36.92 -12.92 32.91
C LYS A 23 36.52 -13.07 31.44
N VAL A 24 37.48 -13.45 30.59
CA VAL A 24 37.24 -13.62 29.15
C VAL A 24 36.38 -14.86 28.96
N THR A 25 35.07 -14.66 28.91
CA THR A 25 34.08 -15.63 28.43
C THR A 25 33.33 -14.96 27.28
N ASN A 26 33.58 -15.42 26.05
CA ASN A 26 32.81 -15.21 24.80
C ASN A 26 31.76 -14.08 24.79
N TYR A 27 32.17 -12.83 24.97
CA TYR A 27 31.35 -11.68 24.57
C TYR A 27 32.12 -10.88 23.53
N THR A 28 31.61 -10.90 22.31
CA THR A 28 31.90 -9.94 21.24
C THR A 28 31.96 -8.52 21.82
N LEU A 29 33.14 -7.90 21.79
CA LEU A 29 33.27 -6.52 22.24
C LEU A 29 32.72 -5.58 21.17
N THR A 30 31.53 -5.04 21.40
CA THR A 30 30.90 -4.05 20.51
C THR A 30 31.38 -2.62 20.78
N TYR A 31 31.27 -1.72 19.79
CA TYR A 31 31.59 -0.29 20.02
C TYR A 31 30.67 0.31 21.10
N GLU A 32 29.42 -0.12 21.20
CA GLU A 32 28.46 0.32 22.22
C GLU A 32 28.93 -0.07 23.63
N THR A 33 29.29 -1.33 23.84
CA THR A 33 29.81 -1.82 25.13
C THR A 33 31.17 -1.18 25.46
N TYR A 34 32.02 -0.97 24.45
CA TYR A 34 33.29 -0.26 24.60
C TYR A 34 33.11 1.16 25.17
N TYR A 35 32.19 1.96 24.60
CA TYR A 35 31.94 3.31 25.08
C TYR A 35 31.07 3.36 26.35
N LYS A 36 30.08 2.48 26.50
CA LYS A 36 29.19 2.45 27.68
C LYS A 36 29.92 2.05 28.95
N ASN A 37 30.83 1.07 28.86
CA ASN A 37 31.54 0.53 30.02
C ASN A 37 32.95 1.14 30.20
N ASN A 38 33.32 2.16 29.42
CA ASN A 38 34.66 2.78 29.43
C ASN A 38 35.81 1.75 29.37
N VAL A 39 35.70 0.80 28.43
CA VAL A 39 36.62 -0.34 28.34
C VAL A 39 38.04 0.11 28.01
N ASN A 40 39.01 -0.31 28.82
CA ASN A 40 40.43 -0.03 28.57
C ASN A 40 41.10 -1.18 27.80
N LEU A 41 41.19 -1.05 26.48
CA LEU A 41 41.80 -2.05 25.60
C LEU A 41 43.29 -2.33 25.88
N LYS A 42 44.03 -1.41 26.51
CA LYS A 42 45.44 -1.65 26.85
C LYS A 42 45.62 -2.83 27.82
N LYS A 43 44.60 -3.13 28.64
CA LYS A 43 44.58 -4.23 29.60
C LYS A 43 44.35 -5.62 28.97
N TYR A 44 43.92 -5.69 27.71
CA TYR A 44 43.64 -6.95 27.02
C TYR A 44 44.94 -7.64 26.58
N LYS A 45 44.95 -8.98 26.53
CA LYS A 45 46.10 -9.74 26.02
C LYS A 45 46.07 -9.76 24.49
N LEU A 46 47.23 -9.99 23.86
CA LEU A 46 47.33 -10.04 22.39
C LEU A 46 46.39 -11.06 21.73
N PRO A 47 46.17 -12.28 22.29
CA PRO A 47 45.20 -13.23 21.75
C PRO A 47 43.78 -12.65 21.72
N ASP A 48 43.35 -12.01 22.82
CA ASP A 48 42.01 -11.41 22.93
C ASP A 48 41.80 -10.32 21.87
N LEU A 49 42.80 -9.47 21.65
CA LEU A 49 42.75 -8.44 20.61
C LEU A 49 42.66 -9.04 19.20
N LYS A 50 43.34 -10.16 18.93
CA LYS A 50 43.26 -10.87 17.63
C LYS A 50 41.90 -11.54 17.41
N VAL A 51 41.16 -11.86 18.48
CA VAL A 51 39.77 -12.32 18.39
C VAL A 51 38.87 -11.15 17.98
N ILE A 52 38.94 -10.01 18.67
CA ILE A 52 38.14 -8.81 18.35
C ILE A 52 38.40 -8.32 16.92
N VAL A 53 39.67 -8.24 16.52
CA VAL A 53 40.06 -7.84 15.15
C VAL A 53 39.52 -8.82 14.09
N LYS A 54 39.46 -10.13 14.39
CA LYS A 54 38.86 -11.13 13.48
C LYS A 54 37.39 -10.84 13.25
N GLU A 55 36.67 -10.58 14.34
CA GLU A 55 35.24 -10.41 14.35
C GLU A 55 34.78 -9.23 13.49
N TYR A 56 35.57 -8.16 13.48
CA TYR A 56 35.36 -6.99 12.64
C TYR A 56 36.05 -7.05 11.27
N ASN A 57 36.55 -8.23 10.87
CA ASN A 57 37.26 -8.44 9.60
C ASN A 57 38.44 -7.46 9.38
N LEU A 58 39.10 -7.06 10.46
CA LEU A 58 40.28 -6.19 10.42
C LEU A 58 41.57 -7.03 10.25
N PRO A 59 42.67 -6.45 9.72
CA PRO A 59 43.93 -7.18 9.58
C PRO A 59 44.51 -7.60 10.94
N ARG A 60 44.86 -8.90 11.06
CA ARG A 60 45.32 -9.54 12.32
C ARG A 60 46.83 -9.43 12.59
N THR A 61 47.59 -8.92 11.63
CA THR A 61 49.05 -8.81 11.69
C THR A 61 49.50 -7.57 12.46
N GLY A 62 50.69 -7.62 13.06
CA GLY A 62 51.34 -6.47 13.72
C GLY A 62 51.47 -6.60 15.24
N LYS A 63 52.15 -5.61 15.83
CA LYS A 63 52.34 -5.46 17.27
C LYS A 63 51.02 -5.09 17.96
N LYS A 64 50.97 -5.27 19.29
CA LYS A 64 49.80 -4.98 20.12
C LYS A 64 49.22 -3.57 19.88
N GLU A 65 50.09 -2.57 19.77
CA GLU A 65 49.73 -1.17 19.54
C GLU A 65 48.95 -0.95 18.25
N ILE A 66 49.37 -1.59 17.16
CA ILE A 66 48.72 -1.50 15.84
C ILE A 66 47.30 -2.08 15.92
N LEU A 67 47.12 -3.20 16.62
CA LEU A 67 45.78 -3.80 16.79
C LEU A 67 44.87 -2.90 17.62
N LEU A 68 45.40 -2.25 18.67
CA LEU A 68 44.65 -1.28 19.48
C LEU A 68 44.19 -0.10 18.63
N GLU A 69 45.09 0.50 17.85
CA GLU A 69 44.79 1.64 16.99
C GLU A 69 43.70 1.30 15.96
N ARG A 70 43.77 0.11 15.34
CA ARG A 70 42.75 -0.35 14.38
C ARG A 70 41.37 -0.50 15.02
N ILE A 71 41.28 -1.15 16.19
CA ILE A 71 40.01 -1.32 16.90
C ILE A 71 39.44 0.05 17.30
N GLN A 72 40.28 0.91 17.91
CA GLN A 72 39.85 2.24 18.36
C GLN A 72 39.42 3.13 17.20
N GLY A 73 40.17 3.10 16.09
CA GLY A 73 39.84 3.82 14.87
C GLY A 73 38.52 3.35 14.26
N LEU A 74 38.27 2.04 14.20
CA LEU A 74 37.00 1.49 13.72
C LEU A 74 35.84 1.92 14.62
N PHE A 75 35.97 1.77 15.94
CA PHE A 75 34.91 2.11 16.89
C PHE A 75 34.59 3.61 16.88
N LEU A 76 35.61 4.46 16.70
CA LEU A 76 35.40 5.89 16.50
C LEU A 76 34.65 6.18 15.21
N LYS A 77 35.02 5.53 14.09
CA LYS A 77 34.29 5.64 12.81
C LYS A 77 32.84 5.20 12.94
N MET A 78 32.58 4.08 13.62
CA MET A 78 31.22 3.59 13.86
C MET A 78 30.39 4.60 14.66
N LYS A 79 30.90 5.07 15.80
CA LYS A 79 30.23 6.07 16.65
C LYS A 79 29.95 7.38 15.91
N THR A 80 30.90 7.85 15.12
CA THR A 80 30.74 9.09 14.33
C THR A 80 29.73 8.91 13.19
N SER A 81 29.78 7.77 12.50
CA SER A 81 28.82 7.40 11.46
C SER A 81 27.40 7.32 12.01
N GLU A 82 27.21 6.70 13.17
CA GLU A 82 25.91 6.60 13.84
C GLU A 82 25.33 7.99 14.18
N LYS A 83 26.17 8.92 14.68
CA LYS A 83 25.76 10.31 14.92
C LYS A 83 25.30 11.02 13.65
N ILE A 84 26.07 10.88 12.56
CA ILE A 84 25.72 11.46 11.25
C ILE A 84 24.40 10.86 10.75
N GLN A 85 24.27 9.54 10.80
CA GLN A 85 23.06 8.84 10.39
C GLN A 85 21.84 9.28 11.21
N LYS A 86 21.97 9.45 12.53
CA LYS A 86 20.90 9.95 13.41
C LYS A 86 20.43 11.35 12.99
N LEU A 87 21.36 12.26 12.74
CA LEU A 87 21.04 13.62 12.27
C LEU A 87 20.36 13.59 10.90
N PHE A 88 20.86 12.77 9.99
CA PHE A 88 20.32 12.62 8.64
C PHE A 88 18.91 12.01 8.64
N ARG A 89 18.66 10.94 9.40
CA ARG A 89 17.31 10.35 9.58
C ARG A 89 16.33 11.39 10.11
N GLY A 90 16.72 12.16 11.12
CA GLY A 90 15.89 13.26 11.62
C GLY A 90 15.64 14.35 10.59
N TRP A 91 16.63 14.68 9.77
CA TRP A 91 16.48 15.64 8.68
C TRP A 91 15.50 15.14 7.61
N LEU A 92 15.54 13.86 7.24
CA LEU A 92 14.58 13.24 6.31
C LEU A 92 13.13 13.40 6.79
N VAL A 93 12.87 13.08 8.05
CA VAL A 93 11.54 13.22 8.67
C VAL A 93 11.08 14.68 8.64
N ARG A 94 11.91 15.62 9.10
CA ARG A 94 11.53 17.05 9.08
C ARG A 94 11.32 17.57 7.67
N ARG A 95 12.14 17.13 6.71
CA ARG A 95 12.01 17.50 5.31
C ARG A 95 10.72 16.94 4.71
N SER A 96 10.29 15.72 5.05
CA SER A 96 9.04 15.17 4.54
C SER A 96 7.85 16.03 4.99
N PHE A 97 7.75 16.38 6.27
CA PHE A 97 6.68 17.26 6.77
C PHE A 97 6.67 18.64 6.13
N LYS A 98 7.84 19.20 5.80
CA LYS A 98 7.94 20.47 5.06
C LYS A 98 7.42 20.34 3.63
N LEU A 99 7.80 19.27 2.92
CA LEU A 99 7.42 19.05 1.52
C LEU A 99 5.93 18.76 1.34
N ARG A 100 5.21 18.31 2.37
CA ARG A 100 3.76 18.05 2.32
C ARG A 100 2.90 19.31 2.22
N GLY A 101 3.46 20.49 2.51
CA GLY A 101 2.72 21.76 2.54
C GLY A 101 1.77 21.91 3.74
N ASP A 102 1.32 23.11 4.04
CA ASP A 102 0.62 23.40 5.30
C ASP A 102 -0.77 22.74 5.42
N GLY A 103 -1.37 22.32 4.31
CA GLY A 103 -2.65 21.62 4.27
C GLY A 103 -2.63 20.28 4.98
N TRP A 104 -1.44 19.73 5.30
CA TRP A 104 -1.39 18.48 6.05
C TRP A 104 -1.80 18.60 7.52
N LYS A 105 -1.59 19.78 8.11
CA LYS A 105 -1.97 20.04 9.50
C LYS A 105 -3.45 20.37 9.64
N LYS A 106 -4.02 20.97 8.60
CA LYS A 106 -5.38 21.52 8.57
C LYS A 106 -5.99 21.31 7.19
N ARG A 107 -6.59 20.13 6.99
CA ARG A 107 -7.21 19.71 5.71
C ARG A 107 -8.28 20.69 5.23
N ASN A 108 -9.04 21.25 6.16
CA ASN A 108 -10.12 22.21 5.92
C ASN A 108 -9.66 23.56 5.34
N LEU A 109 -8.36 23.86 5.31
CA LEU A 109 -7.84 25.03 4.59
C LEU A 109 -7.78 24.80 3.07
N CYS A 110 -7.86 23.56 2.62
CA CYS A 110 -7.88 23.25 1.20
C CYS A 110 -9.25 23.61 0.62
N VAL A 111 -9.25 24.16 -0.60
CA VAL A 111 -10.49 24.56 -1.29
C VAL A 111 -11.19 23.39 -1.98
N ASN A 112 -10.49 22.27 -2.18
CA ASN A 112 -11.07 21.04 -2.71
C ASN A 112 -11.37 20.05 -1.57
N ASP A 113 -12.47 19.31 -1.69
CA ASP A 113 -12.94 18.40 -0.64
C ASP A 113 -12.39 16.98 -0.75
N SER A 114 -12.00 16.56 -1.94
CA SER A 114 -11.52 15.20 -2.23
C SER A 114 -10.26 15.21 -3.10
N ASP A 115 -9.58 14.07 -3.25
CA ASP A 115 -8.53 13.84 -4.26
C ASP A 115 -9.13 13.71 -5.68
N PHE A 116 -8.30 13.92 -6.71
CA PHE A 116 -8.73 13.95 -8.12
C PHE A 116 -8.69 12.59 -8.82
N VAL A 117 -7.95 11.61 -8.28
CA VAL A 117 -7.90 10.24 -8.82
C VAL A 117 -8.66 9.30 -7.91
N THR A 118 -8.36 9.32 -6.61
CA THR A 118 -9.01 8.40 -5.66
C THR A 118 -10.42 8.86 -5.28
N LEU A 119 -10.75 10.15 -5.50
CA LEU A 119 -11.99 10.78 -5.04
C LEU A 119 -12.21 10.62 -3.52
N GLU A 120 -11.17 10.25 -2.78
CA GLU A 120 -11.23 10.14 -1.33
C GLU A 120 -11.30 11.53 -0.72
N PRO A 121 -12.21 11.78 0.23
CA PRO A 121 -12.21 12.99 1.03
C PRO A 121 -10.83 13.28 1.62
N LEU A 122 -10.40 14.55 1.63
CA LEU A 122 -9.04 14.91 2.07
C LEU A 122 -8.74 14.52 3.53
N ASN A 123 -9.77 14.43 4.37
CA ASN A 123 -9.66 13.97 5.76
C ASN A 123 -9.43 12.45 5.89
N GLU A 124 -9.79 11.67 4.87
CA GLU A 124 -9.57 10.21 4.83
C GLU A 124 -8.18 9.86 4.28
N ILE A 125 -7.52 10.77 3.54
CA ILE A 125 -6.16 10.55 3.02
C ILE A 125 -5.16 10.51 4.18
N PRO A 126 -4.36 9.44 4.35
CA PRO A 126 -3.31 9.37 5.35
C PRO A 126 -2.31 10.52 5.20
N TYR A 127 -1.82 11.09 6.32
CA TYR A 127 -0.90 12.22 6.25
C TYR A 127 0.43 11.83 5.59
N GLU A 128 0.83 10.56 5.68
CA GLU A 128 2.00 9.96 5.02
C GLU A 128 1.89 10.00 3.49
N LEU A 129 0.68 10.07 2.97
CA LEU A 129 0.38 10.05 1.54
C LEU A 129 -0.25 11.35 1.07
N PHE A 130 -0.25 12.40 1.88
CA PHE A 130 -0.82 13.67 1.50
C PHE A 130 0.23 14.67 1.01
N TYR A 131 -0.17 15.48 0.05
CA TYR A 131 0.55 16.65 -0.43
C TYR A 131 -0.40 17.84 -0.59
N SER A 132 0.07 19.03 -0.31
CA SER A 132 -0.65 20.27 -0.57
C SER A 132 0.29 21.36 -1.06
N TYR A 133 -0.28 22.32 -1.80
CA TYR A 133 0.41 23.54 -2.16
C TYR A 133 -0.58 24.70 -2.22
N LYS A 134 -0.06 25.92 -2.20
CA LYS A 134 -0.81 27.14 -2.45
C LYS A 134 -0.51 27.65 -3.85
N ASP A 135 -1.54 28.01 -4.60
CA ASP A 135 -1.37 28.63 -5.92
C ASP A 135 -0.99 30.11 -5.80
N GLU A 136 -0.87 30.79 -6.96
CA GLU A 136 -0.54 32.22 -7.02
C GLU A 136 -1.63 33.12 -6.43
N LYS A 137 -2.86 32.60 -6.28
CA LYS A 137 -4.03 33.29 -5.71
C LYS A 137 -4.22 32.97 -4.23
N ASP A 138 -3.23 32.33 -3.59
CA ASP A 138 -3.23 31.87 -2.20
C ASP A 138 -4.29 30.81 -1.87
N PHE A 139 -4.90 30.17 -2.88
CA PHE A 139 -5.78 29.03 -2.67
C PHE A 139 -4.95 27.78 -2.40
N MET A 140 -5.25 27.12 -1.28
CA MET A 140 -4.60 25.87 -0.90
C MET A 140 -5.34 24.70 -1.52
N TYR A 141 -4.60 23.79 -2.14
CA TYR A 141 -5.14 22.54 -2.67
C TYR A 141 -4.47 21.33 -2.02
N GLY A 142 -5.26 20.31 -1.71
CA GLY A 142 -4.81 19.06 -1.12
C GLY A 142 -4.95 17.88 -2.08
N PHE A 143 -4.03 16.93 -2.02
CA PHE A 143 -3.95 15.80 -2.94
C PHE A 143 -3.40 14.56 -2.25
N SER A 144 -3.74 13.40 -2.80
CA SER A 144 -2.95 12.19 -2.61
C SER A 144 -1.63 12.31 -3.39
N LEU A 145 -0.52 12.12 -2.67
CA LEU A 145 0.83 12.03 -3.19
C LEU A 145 0.94 10.98 -4.30
N ILE A 146 0.16 9.90 -4.18
CA ILE A 146 0.18 8.79 -5.12
C ILE A 146 -0.49 9.19 -6.43
N SER A 147 -1.64 9.86 -6.35
CA SER A 147 -2.36 10.41 -7.51
C SER A 147 -1.47 11.38 -8.30
N LEU A 148 -0.73 12.24 -7.60
CA LEU A 148 0.26 13.14 -8.22
C LEU A 148 1.43 12.38 -8.86
N MET A 149 1.96 11.35 -8.19
CA MET A 149 3.02 10.51 -8.75
C MET A 149 2.56 9.75 -10.01
N GLN A 150 1.31 9.30 -10.06
CA GLN A 150 0.72 8.66 -11.24
C GLN A 150 0.63 9.64 -12.42
N LEU A 151 0.19 10.88 -12.16
CA LEU A 151 0.13 11.94 -13.17
C LEU A 151 1.53 12.25 -13.75
N ILE A 152 2.54 12.34 -12.89
CA ILE A 152 3.94 12.55 -13.28
C ILE A 152 4.48 11.36 -14.10
N LYS A 153 4.24 10.12 -13.65
CA LYS A 153 4.69 8.90 -14.35
C LYS A 153 4.09 8.77 -15.76
N ASN A 154 2.85 9.23 -15.94
CA ASN A 154 2.16 9.21 -17.24
C ASN A 154 2.64 10.28 -18.22
N LYS A 155 3.66 11.08 -17.85
CA LYS A 155 4.22 12.19 -18.65
C LYS A 155 3.18 13.23 -19.06
N THR A 156 2.09 13.34 -18.31
CA THR A 156 1.11 14.41 -18.47
C THR A 156 1.69 15.71 -17.91
N PRO A 157 1.53 16.86 -18.59
CA PRO A 157 1.92 18.14 -18.01
C PRO A 157 1.29 18.34 -16.64
N LEU A 158 2.10 18.65 -15.63
CA LEU A 158 1.63 18.80 -14.26
C LEU A 158 0.85 20.11 -14.11
N LYS A 159 -0.46 20.02 -14.28
CA LYS A 159 -1.45 21.08 -14.05
C LYS A 159 -2.38 20.67 -12.94
N ASN A 160 -2.88 21.65 -12.19
CA ASN A 160 -3.86 21.41 -11.14
C ASN A 160 -5.15 20.84 -11.74
N PRO A 161 -5.61 19.66 -11.31
CA PRO A 161 -6.84 19.04 -11.80
C PRO A 161 -8.12 19.87 -11.61
N TYR A 162 -8.16 20.73 -10.59
CA TYR A 162 -9.37 21.49 -10.21
C TYR A 162 -9.52 22.81 -10.99
N ASN A 163 -8.42 23.51 -11.24
CA ASN A 163 -8.45 24.83 -11.88
C ASN A 163 -7.65 24.93 -13.19
N ARG A 164 -6.95 23.84 -13.58
CA ARG A 164 -6.13 23.71 -14.80
C ARG A 164 -4.92 24.66 -14.90
N GLU A 165 -4.59 25.36 -13.82
CA GLU A 165 -3.41 26.21 -13.71
C GLU A 165 -2.14 25.38 -13.53
N ASN A 166 -0.98 25.98 -13.80
CA ASN A 166 0.30 25.32 -13.59
C ASN A 166 0.62 25.22 -12.09
N PHE A 167 1.28 24.13 -11.70
CA PHE A 167 1.85 24.03 -10.35
C PHE A 167 3.02 25.01 -10.17
N PRO A 168 3.32 25.44 -8.93
CA PRO A 168 4.47 26.29 -8.64
C PRO A 168 5.78 25.70 -9.15
N PRO A 169 6.77 26.55 -9.50
CA PRO A 169 8.10 26.09 -9.88
C PRO A 169 8.68 25.14 -8.83
N ASN A 170 9.31 24.06 -9.29
CA ASN A 170 9.88 22.98 -8.46
C ASN A 170 8.88 21.98 -7.84
N SER A 171 7.57 22.17 -7.96
CA SER A 171 6.57 21.23 -7.39
C SER A 171 6.81 19.77 -7.81
N VAL A 172 7.16 19.54 -9.07
CA VAL A 172 7.51 18.19 -9.57
C VAL A 172 8.68 17.60 -8.77
N ARG A 173 9.74 18.38 -8.54
CA ARG A 173 10.92 17.94 -7.79
C ARG A 173 10.56 17.65 -6.34
N ASP A 174 9.71 18.49 -5.74
CA ASP A 174 9.29 18.36 -4.35
C ASP A 174 8.39 17.14 -4.14
N ILE A 175 7.44 16.90 -5.05
CA ILE A 175 6.58 15.71 -5.06
C ILE A 175 7.43 14.44 -5.18
N ILE A 176 8.37 14.39 -6.14
CA ILE A 176 9.27 13.24 -6.32
C ILE A 176 10.16 13.04 -5.10
N SER A 177 10.71 14.13 -4.55
CA SER A 177 11.55 14.08 -3.34
C SER A 177 10.77 13.56 -2.15
N LEU A 178 9.54 14.04 -1.95
CA LEU A 178 8.65 13.58 -0.90
C LEU A 178 8.34 12.10 -1.08
N ASN A 179 7.96 11.66 -2.27
CA ASN A 179 7.70 10.25 -2.56
C ASN A 179 8.89 9.35 -2.22
N ASN A 180 10.11 9.75 -2.60
CA ASN A 180 11.31 8.97 -2.30
C ASN A 180 11.60 8.91 -0.79
N ILE A 181 11.38 10.02 -0.08
CA ILE A 181 11.53 10.05 1.38
C ILE A 181 10.45 9.19 2.05
N THR A 182 9.20 9.25 1.57
CA THR A 182 8.09 8.42 2.06
C THR A 182 8.40 6.93 1.89
N LYS A 183 8.97 6.50 0.77
CA LYS A 183 9.42 5.10 0.55
C LYS A 183 10.52 4.63 1.51
N ILE A 184 11.28 5.56 2.07
CA ILE A 184 12.33 5.25 3.06
C ILE A 184 11.73 5.17 4.47
N ILE A 185 10.83 6.10 4.83
CA ILE A 185 10.31 6.24 6.19
C ILE A 185 9.08 5.33 6.43
N TYR A 186 8.23 5.18 5.42
CA TYR A 186 6.92 4.51 5.48
C TYR A 186 6.84 3.40 4.43
N ARG A 187 7.87 2.56 4.35
CA ARG A 187 7.97 1.52 3.33
C ARG A 187 6.74 0.61 3.30
N ASP A 188 6.34 0.07 4.45
CA ASP A 188 5.26 -0.91 4.54
C ASP A 188 3.94 -0.35 3.98
N LEU A 189 3.62 0.91 4.31
CA LEU A 189 2.45 1.61 3.79
C LEU A 189 2.53 1.82 2.26
N VAL A 190 3.69 2.21 1.74
CA VAL A 190 3.85 2.45 0.29
C VAL A 190 3.83 1.13 -0.48
N ASP A 191 4.42 0.08 0.06
CA ASP A 191 4.42 -1.25 -0.55
C ASP A 191 3.01 -1.83 -0.58
N GLU A 192 2.22 -1.62 0.48
CA GLU A 192 0.77 -1.89 0.47
C GLU A 192 0.14 -1.15 -0.72
N VAL A 193 0.18 0.18 -0.73
CA VAL A 193 -0.53 1.01 -1.72
C VAL A 193 -0.06 0.75 -3.17
N GLU A 194 1.25 0.63 -3.41
CA GLU A 194 1.79 0.29 -4.72
C GLU A 194 1.44 -1.14 -5.14
N PHE A 195 1.30 -2.11 -4.22
CA PHE A 195 0.80 -3.45 -4.53
C PHE A 195 -0.66 -3.40 -5.00
N TYR A 196 -1.56 -2.67 -4.32
CA TYR A 196 -2.94 -2.48 -4.79
C TYR A 196 -2.99 -1.83 -6.18
N GLN A 197 -2.13 -0.84 -6.45
CA GLN A 197 -2.12 -0.10 -7.72
C GLN A 197 -1.43 -0.85 -8.85
N MET A 198 -0.34 -1.59 -8.59
CA MET A 198 0.31 -2.45 -9.58
C MET A 198 -0.58 -3.63 -9.95
N ASN A 199 -1.30 -4.23 -9.01
CA ASN A 199 -2.26 -5.29 -9.37
C ASN A 199 -3.45 -4.76 -10.19
N ASN A 200 -3.77 -3.46 -10.07
CA ASN A 200 -4.71 -2.77 -10.96
C ASN A 200 -4.09 -2.32 -12.31
N LEU A 201 -2.76 -2.34 -12.48
CA LEU A 201 -2.03 -1.82 -13.67
C LEU A 201 -1.15 -2.87 -14.40
N VAL A 202 -0.95 -4.06 -13.85
CA VAL A 202 -0.12 -5.12 -14.43
C VAL A 202 -0.96 -5.93 -15.43
N ARG A 203 -1.19 -5.33 -16.61
CA ARG A 203 -1.26 -6.04 -17.89
C ARG A 203 -1.12 -5.13 -19.11
N LYS A 204 -0.19 -4.17 -19.07
CA LYS A 204 0.34 -3.60 -20.32
C LYS A 204 1.43 -4.53 -20.88
N LYS A 205 1.02 -5.71 -21.39
CA LYS A 205 1.92 -6.48 -22.24
C LYS A 205 2.14 -5.65 -23.51
N GLN A 206 3.40 -5.30 -23.78
CA GLN A 206 3.78 -4.82 -25.10
C GLN A 206 3.45 -5.93 -26.10
N THR A 207 2.33 -5.78 -26.81
CA THR A 207 2.11 -6.53 -28.04
C THR A 207 3.09 -5.98 -29.06
N THR A 208 4.13 -6.76 -29.33
CA THR A 208 4.89 -6.68 -30.57
C THR A 208 3.87 -6.68 -31.71
N ARG A 209 3.78 -5.54 -32.39
CA ARG A 209 2.99 -5.36 -33.59
C ARG A 209 3.54 -6.28 -34.68
N THR A 210 2.81 -7.32 -35.04
CA THR A 210 2.78 -7.80 -36.42
C THR A 210 1.65 -7.08 -37.13
N LEU A 211 2.02 -6.37 -38.19
CA LEU A 211 1.14 -5.66 -39.10
C LEU A 211 0.26 -6.68 -39.83
N THR A 212 -1.05 -6.59 -39.62
CA THR A 212 -2.02 -6.77 -40.70
C THR A 212 -3.12 -5.75 -40.51
N GLU A 213 -3.17 -4.80 -41.43
CA GLU A 213 -4.25 -3.86 -41.62
C GLU A 213 -5.53 -4.62 -41.96
N SER A 214 -6.62 -4.35 -41.23
CA SER A 214 -7.97 -4.44 -41.79
C SER A 214 -8.96 -3.65 -40.92
N HIS A 215 -9.56 -2.64 -41.55
CA HIS A 215 -10.83 -1.99 -41.22
C HIS A 215 -10.98 -1.27 -39.88
N ARG A 216 -10.56 0.00 -39.90
CA ARG A 216 -11.17 1.07 -39.10
C ARG A 216 -12.53 1.44 -39.73
N HIS A 217 -13.61 0.97 -39.13
CA HIS A 217 -14.83 1.77 -39.05
C HIS A 217 -15.01 2.22 -37.60
N SER A 218 -14.91 3.52 -37.43
CA SER A 218 -15.25 4.30 -36.26
C SER A 218 -16.70 4.05 -35.84
N ASN A 219 -16.89 3.32 -34.74
CA ASN A 219 -18.08 3.43 -33.92
C ASN A 219 -17.68 4.12 -32.61
N GLU A 220 -18.10 5.37 -32.46
CA GLU A 220 -17.82 6.23 -31.31
C GLU A 220 -18.56 5.84 -30.00
N ASN A 221 -19.08 4.61 -29.90
CA ASN A 221 -19.81 4.13 -28.72
C ASN A 221 -19.18 2.91 -28.02
N LEU A 222 -17.93 2.53 -28.33
CA LEU A 222 -17.26 1.40 -27.65
C LEU A 222 -16.47 1.84 -26.42
N ILE A 223 -17.18 2.12 -25.31
CA ILE A 223 -16.60 2.02 -23.95
C ILE A 223 -16.35 0.54 -23.59
N PHE A 224 -17.09 -0.38 -24.23
CA PHE A 224 -16.99 -1.84 -24.05
C PHE A 224 -16.46 -2.53 -25.31
N SER A 225 -15.14 -2.48 -25.56
CA SER A 225 -14.57 -3.35 -26.60
C SER A 225 -14.41 -4.78 -26.06
N ARG A 226 -14.95 -5.74 -26.82
CA ARG A 226 -14.86 -7.20 -26.63
C ARG A 226 -13.42 -7.73 -26.74
N GLU A 227 -12.45 -6.87 -27.06
CA GLU A 227 -11.07 -7.23 -27.38
C GLU A 227 -10.18 -7.35 -26.13
N TYR A 228 -10.67 -6.98 -24.94
CA TYR A 228 -9.85 -6.86 -23.73
C TYR A 228 -9.97 -8.01 -22.73
N TYR A 229 -10.97 -8.88 -22.88
CA TYR A 229 -11.19 -10.01 -21.98
C TYR A 229 -10.51 -11.26 -22.51
N GLN A 230 -9.23 -11.44 -22.16
CA GLN A 230 -8.44 -12.63 -22.48
C GLN A 230 -7.95 -13.28 -21.18
N PRO A 231 -8.81 -14.08 -20.52
CA PRO A 231 -8.41 -14.81 -19.34
C PRO A 231 -7.30 -15.80 -19.69
N THR A 232 -6.32 -15.91 -18.80
CA THR A 232 -5.24 -16.88 -18.98
C THR A 232 -5.68 -18.20 -18.38
N ILE A 233 -6.03 -19.15 -19.24
CA ILE A 233 -6.25 -20.53 -18.82
C ILE A 233 -4.87 -21.13 -18.56
N ILE A 234 -4.64 -21.64 -17.35
CA ILE A 234 -3.46 -22.46 -17.06
C ILE A 234 -3.76 -23.85 -17.65
N PRO A 235 -3.05 -24.32 -18.68
CA PRO A 235 -3.31 -25.63 -19.27
C PRO A 235 -3.09 -26.74 -18.24
N GLY A 236 -4.04 -27.68 -18.13
CA GLY A 236 -3.90 -28.90 -17.33
C GLY A 236 -4.43 -28.85 -15.89
N THR A 237 -5.00 -27.73 -15.42
CA THR A 237 -5.57 -27.67 -14.05
C THR A 237 -7.07 -27.97 -13.96
N TYR A 238 -7.84 -27.74 -15.04
CA TYR A 238 -9.31 -27.87 -15.04
C TYR A 238 -9.82 -28.38 -16.40
N ASN A 239 -11.07 -28.85 -16.44
CA ASN A 239 -11.73 -29.27 -17.69
C ASN A 239 -11.90 -28.07 -18.63
N ILE A 240 -11.13 -28.07 -19.71
CA ILE A 240 -11.07 -26.96 -20.68
C ILE A 240 -12.44 -26.69 -21.32
N ASN A 241 -13.24 -27.71 -21.59
CA ASN A 241 -14.54 -27.55 -22.25
C ASN A 241 -15.56 -26.87 -21.34
N GLU A 242 -15.62 -27.27 -20.07
CA GLU A 242 -16.52 -26.66 -19.10
C GLU A 242 -16.14 -25.19 -18.82
N MET A 243 -14.83 -24.91 -18.72
CA MET A 243 -14.33 -23.54 -18.55
C MET A 243 -14.63 -22.67 -19.77
N ASN A 244 -14.50 -23.20 -20.98
CA ASN A 244 -14.87 -22.51 -22.21
C ASN A 244 -16.39 -22.21 -22.26
N ASN A 245 -17.23 -23.12 -21.79
CA ASN A 245 -18.68 -22.90 -21.72
C ASN A 245 -19.03 -21.78 -20.74
N LYS A 246 -18.45 -21.79 -19.53
CA LYS A 246 -18.63 -20.72 -18.53
C LYS A 246 -18.15 -19.36 -19.07
N TYR A 247 -17.00 -19.35 -19.73
CA TYR A 247 -16.47 -18.17 -20.41
C TYR A 247 -17.43 -17.61 -21.48
N ASN A 248 -17.90 -18.48 -22.38
CA ASN A 248 -18.83 -18.08 -23.45
C ASN A 248 -20.13 -17.54 -22.90
N PHE A 249 -20.67 -18.17 -21.85
CA PHE A 249 -21.86 -17.69 -21.14
C PHE A 249 -21.67 -16.28 -20.57
N ILE A 250 -20.55 -16.00 -19.91
CA ILE A 250 -20.24 -14.66 -19.38
C ILE A 250 -20.17 -13.64 -20.51
N ILE A 251 -19.53 -13.97 -21.63
CA ILE A 251 -19.44 -13.08 -22.80
C ILE A 251 -20.82 -12.82 -23.39
N GLU A 252 -21.66 -13.84 -23.52
CA GLU A 252 -23.03 -13.71 -24.02
C GLU A 252 -23.88 -12.84 -23.09
N SER A 253 -23.81 -13.06 -21.77
CA SER A 253 -24.51 -12.26 -20.76
C SER A 253 -24.21 -10.76 -20.89
N ARG A 254 -22.94 -10.42 -21.17
CA ARG A 254 -22.49 -9.04 -21.34
C ARG A 254 -23.03 -8.33 -22.57
N THR A 255 -23.61 -9.06 -23.52
CA THR A 255 -24.29 -8.46 -24.68
C THR A 255 -25.70 -7.95 -24.36
N LYS A 256 -26.26 -8.39 -23.23
CA LYS A 256 -27.61 -8.02 -22.79
C LYS A 256 -27.59 -6.63 -22.13
N ASN A 257 -28.78 -6.01 -22.06
CA ASN A 257 -28.97 -4.75 -21.33
C ASN A 257 -28.57 -4.89 -19.85
N ILE A 258 -28.02 -3.82 -19.26
CA ILE A 258 -27.54 -3.80 -17.88
C ILE A 258 -28.59 -4.25 -16.85
N GLN A 259 -29.85 -3.86 -17.01
CA GLN A 259 -30.93 -4.25 -16.08
C GLN A 259 -31.21 -5.75 -16.15
N VAL A 260 -31.15 -6.33 -17.36
CA VAL A 260 -31.28 -7.78 -17.55
C VAL A 260 -30.11 -8.51 -16.89
N ARG A 261 -28.88 -8.01 -17.05
CA ARG A 261 -27.69 -8.58 -16.41
C ARG A 261 -27.80 -8.56 -14.89
N ILE A 262 -28.21 -7.43 -14.31
CA ILE A 262 -28.46 -7.31 -12.87
C ILE A 262 -29.52 -8.32 -12.43
N GLN A 263 -30.66 -8.39 -13.12
CA GLN A 263 -31.73 -9.31 -12.74
C GLN A 263 -31.28 -10.78 -12.81
N SER A 264 -30.59 -11.18 -13.88
CA SER A 264 -30.06 -12.54 -14.04
C SER A 264 -29.02 -12.89 -12.97
N LEU A 265 -28.18 -11.94 -12.56
CA LEU A 265 -27.23 -12.15 -11.47
C LEU A 265 -27.91 -12.42 -10.13
N PHE A 266 -28.91 -11.61 -9.78
CA PHE A 266 -29.63 -11.79 -8.52
C PHE A 266 -30.47 -13.08 -8.52
N MET A 267 -31.03 -13.47 -9.66
CA MET A 267 -31.65 -14.80 -9.82
C MET A 267 -30.65 -15.94 -9.59
N GLU A 268 -29.42 -15.81 -10.07
CA GLU A 268 -28.37 -16.81 -9.82
C GLU A 268 -27.97 -16.87 -8.34
N ILE A 269 -27.84 -15.70 -7.69
CA ILE A 269 -27.55 -15.61 -6.26
C ILE A 269 -28.66 -16.30 -5.45
N ASP A 270 -29.92 -16.13 -5.85
CA ASP A 270 -31.08 -16.80 -5.25
C ASP A 270 -31.02 -18.33 -5.44
N GLN A 271 -30.66 -18.80 -6.64
CA GLN A 271 -30.49 -20.24 -6.91
C GLN A 271 -29.37 -20.87 -6.06
N LEU A 272 -28.34 -20.09 -5.72
CA LEU A 272 -27.28 -20.51 -4.79
C LEU A 272 -27.75 -20.54 -3.32
N GLY A 273 -28.99 -20.15 -3.02
CA GLY A 273 -29.64 -20.30 -1.72
C GLY A 273 -29.72 -19.02 -0.88
N ASN A 274 -29.49 -17.85 -1.48
CA ASN A 274 -29.57 -16.56 -0.77
C ASN A 274 -30.76 -15.76 -1.26
N TYR A 275 -31.74 -15.46 -0.41
CA TYR A 275 -32.86 -14.58 -0.81
C TYR A 275 -32.37 -13.15 -0.99
N SER A 276 -32.26 -12.71 -2.25
CA SER A 276 -31.74 -11.41 -2.62
C SER A 276 -32.74 -10.60 -3.46
N GLN A 277 -32.51 -9.30 -3.63
CA GLN A 277 -33.33 -8.44 -4.48
C GLN A 277 -32.43 -7.55 -5.35
N SER A 278 -32.67 -7.53 -6.66
CA SER A 278 -31.90 -6.72 -7.62
C SER A 278 -31.95 -5.22 -7.30
N SER A 279 -33.07 -4.76 -6.74
CA SER A 279 -33.28 -3.38 -6.26
C SER A 279 -32.26 -2.93 -5.21
N TRP A 280 -31.64 -3.87 -4.48
CA TRP A 280 -30.59 -3.55 -3.51
C TRP A 280 -29.35 -2.96 -4.18
N PHE A 281 -29.09 -3.31 -5.44
CA PHE A 281 -27.97 -2.79 -6.23
C PHE A 281 -28.43 -1.76 -7.28
N SER A 282 -29.54 -2.00 -7.99
CA SER A 282 -29.96 -1.11 -9.08
C SER A 282 -30.36 0.30 -8.62
N ASN A 283 -30.77 0.45 -7.35
CA ASN A 283 -31.09 1.74 -6.74
C ASN A 283 -29.86 2.51 -6.22
N LEU A 284 -28.65 1.95 -6.33
CA LEU A 284 -27.43 2.65 -5.90
C LEU A 284 -27.11 3.81 -6.85
N ASP A 285 -26.70 4.93 -6.27
CA ASP A 285 -26.14 6.06 -6.99
C ASP A 285 -24.66 5.80 -7.34
N ARG A 286 -24.02 6.75 -8.03
CA ARG A 286 -22.61 6.61 -8.47
C ARG A 286 -21.68 6.35 -7.30
N ILE A 287 -21.90 7.04 -6.18
CA ILE A 287 -21.10 6.89 -4.96
C ILE A 287 -21.34 5.50 -4.34
N GLY A 288 -22.59 5.05 -4.29
CA GLY A 288 -22.97 3.71 -3.83
C GLY A 288 -22.31 2.60 -4.64
N CYS A 289 -22.33 2.68 -5.98
CA CYS A 289 -21.65 1.71 -6.86
C CYS A 289 -20.13 1.69 -6.61
N LEU A 290 -19.49 2.86 -6.49
CA LEU A 290 -18.06 2.94 -6.21
C LEU A 290 -17.69 2.37 -4.84
N ARG A 291 -18.47 2.69 -3.81
CA ARG A 291 -18.29 2.12 -2.47
C ARG A 291 -18.47 0.61 -2.49
N PHE A 292 -19.49 0.11 -3.19
CA PHE A 292 -19.72 -1.32 -3.35
C PHE A 292 -18.51 -2.01 -3.97
N TYR A 293 -18.02 -1.49 -5.10
CA TYR A 293 -16.86 -2.03 -5.80
C TYR A 293 -15.62 -2.09 -4.88
N ARG A 294 -15.35 -1.01 -4.14
CA ARG A 294 -14.22 -0.94 -3.21
C ARG A 294 -14.36 -1.92 -2.05
N CYS A 295 -15.54 -1.98 -1.42
CA CYS A 295 -15.82 -2.92 -0.33
C CYS A 295 -15.67 -4.37 -0.80
N LEU A 296 -16.18 -4.70 -2.00
CA LEU A 296 -16.06 -6.04 -2.56
C LEU A 296 -14.59 -6.39 -2.88
N CYS A 297 -13.82 -5.43 -3.38
CA CYS A 297 -12.38 -5.58 -3.62
C CYS A 297 -11.60 -5.80 -2.31
N ASP A 298 -11.92 -5.05 -1.27
CA ASP A 298 -11.33 -5.19 0.07
C ASP A 298 -11.66 -6.55 0.69
N LEU A 299 -12.92 -6.98 0.60
CA LEU A 299 -13.36 -8.30 1.07
C LEU A 299 -12.63 -9.43 0.36
N TRP A 300 -12.62 -9.41 -0.98
CA TRP A 300 -11.97 -10.42 -1.80
C TRP A 300 -10.48 -10.52 -1.49
N ASN A 301 -9.80 -9.39 -1.28
CA ASN A 301 -8.36 -9.38 -1.15
C ASN A 301 -7.86 -9.57 0.28
N TYR A 302 -8.57 -9.04 1.29
CA TYR A 302 -8.05 -8.90 2.66
C TYR A 302 -9.00 -9.46 3.71
N ARG A 303 -10.19 -8.87 3.87
CA ARG A 303 -11.05 -9.18 5.03
C ARG A 303 -11.55 -10.61 5.06
N ALA A 304 -11.76 -11.23 3.91
CA ALA A 304 -12.19 -12.62 3.85
C ALA A 304 -11.07 -13.64 4.14
N GLN A 305 -9.80 -13.20 4.26
CA GLN A 305 -8.63 -14.05 4.51
C GLN A 305 -8.53 -15.28 3.58
N LEU A 306 -9.02 -15.15 2.33
CA LEU A 306 -9.03 -16.25 1.37
C LEU A 306 -7.61 -16.59 0.93
N SER A 307 -7.24 -17.87 1.06
CA SER A 307 -5.98 -18.38 0.52
C SER A 307 -5.97 -18.24 -1.02
N TYR A 308 -4.77 -18.18 -1.59
CA TYR A 308 -4.62 -18.14 -3.04
C TYR A 308 -5.30 -19.30 -3.75
N GLU A 309 -5.23 -20.51 -3.18
CA GLU A 309 -5.92 -21.69 -3.70
C GLU A 309 -7.43 -21.52 -3.69
N MET A 310 -7.99 -20.96 -2.60
CA MET A 310 -9.43 -20.70 -2.48
C MET A 310 -9.89 -19.67 -3.53
N LYS A 311 -9.14 -18.57 -3.69
CA LYS A 311 -9.41 -17.57 -4.74
C LYS A 311 -9.42 -18.20 -6.13
N LYS A 312 -8.48 -19.13 -6.41
CA LYS A 312 -8.42 -19.87 -7.67
C LYS A 312 -9.62 -20.81 -7.89
N LYS A 313 -10.21 -21.35 -6.82
CA LYS A 313 -11.41 -22.19 -6.95
C LYS A 313 -12.68 -21.37 -7.17
N ILE A 314 -12.74 -20.18 -6.58
CA ILE A 314 -13.84 -19.23 -6.76
C ILE A 314 -13.76 -18.53 -8.13
N CYS A 315 -12.55 -18.18 -8.60
CA CYS A 315 -12.34 -17.43 -9.84
C CYS A 315 -11.14 -18.02 -10.63
N PRO A 316 -11.31 -19.18 -11.31
CA PRO A 316 -10.19 -19.97 -11.87
C PRO A 316 -9.53 -19.38 -13.12
N PHE A 317 -10.26 -18.61 -13.91
CA PHE A 317 -9.75 -17.98 -15.14
C PHE A 317 -9.65 -16.46 -15.02
N LEU A 318 -9.94 -15.88 -13.85
CA LEU A 318 -10.18 -14.45 -13.69
C LEU A 318 -9.52 -13.86 -12.46
N GLU A 319 -8.88 -12.72 -12.67
CA GLU A 319 -8.68 -11.73 -11.62
C GLU A 319 -9.94 -10.85 -11.62
N PRO A 320 -10.87 -11.01 -10.66
CA PRO A 320 -12.23 -10.48 -10.77
C PRO A 320 -12.31 -8.96 -10.94
N PHE A 321 -11.24 -8.25 -10.57
CA PHE A 321 -11.10 -6.79 -10.62
C PHE A 321 -10.12 -6.29 -11.71
N ALA A 322 -9.41 -7.18 -12.42
CA ALA A 322 -8.36 -6.76 -13.35
C ALA A 322 -8.90 -6.45 -14.77
N ASN A 323 -8.33 -5.42 -15.41
CA ASN A 323 -8.59 -5.04 -16.81
C ASN A 323 -10.06 -4.75 -17.16
N ILE A 324 -10.88 -4.33 -16.20
CA ILE A 324 -12.28 -4.01 -16.47
C ILE A 324 -12.41 -2.71 -17.30
N PHE A 325 -11.42 -1.80 -17.20
CA PHE A 325 -11.35 -0.59 -18.01
C PHE A 325 -9.99 -0.37 -18.67
N SER A 326 -10.00 0.00 -19.96
CA SER A 326 -8.81 0.33 -20.78
C SER A 326 -8.39 1.81 -20.70
N ARG A 327 -9.23 2.66 -20.09
CA ARG A 327 -8.91 4.08 -19.89
C ARG A 327 -8.98 4.43 -18.41
N SER A 328 -8.05 5.28 -18.01
CA SER A 328 -8.26 6.25 -16.93
C SER A 328 -9.46 7.12 -17.32
N VAL A 329 -10.67 6.56 -17.26
CA VAL A 329 -11.91 7.33 -17.42
C VAL A 329 -11.88 8.33 -16.28
N LEU A 330 -11.78 9.60 -16.65
CA LEU A 330 -11.92 10.71 -15.73
C LEU A 330 -13.29 10.55 -15.07
N TYR A 331 -13.30 10.01 -13.84
CA TYR A 331 -14.49 9.59 -13.10
C TYR A 331 -15.50 10.72 -12.84
N ASN A 332 -15.15 11.97 -13.16
CA ASN A 332 -15.99 13.13 -12.91
C ASN A 332 -17.19 13.23 -13.87
N ASP A 333 -17.11 12.71 -15.09
CA ASP A 333 -18.16 12.90 -16.13
C ASP A 333 -18.83 11.59 -16.60
N ALA A 334 -18.47 10.43 -16.04
CA ALA A 334 -19.03 9.16 -16.48
C ALA A 334 -20.51 8.99 -16.03
N PRO A 335 -21.39 8.47 -16.91
CA PRO A 335 -22.77 8.15 -16.56
C PRO A 335 -22.84 7.04 -15.50
N LEU A 336 -23.94 7.02 -14.71
CA LEU A 336 -24.18 5.99 -13.69
C LEU A 336 -24.07 4.56 -14.26
N GLU A 337 -24.54 4.37 -15.49
CA GLU A 337 -24.52 3.09 -16.17
C GLU A 337 -23.10 2.51 -16.29
N ASP A 338 -22.06 3.33 -16.50
CA ASP A 338 -20.67 2.84 -16.56
C ASP A 338 -20.21 2.26 -15.22
N PHE A 339 -20.59 2.88 -14.10
CA PHE A 339 -20.29 2.38 -12.76
C PHE A 339 -21.09 1.12 -12.43
N GLN A 340 -22.35 1.05 -12.88
CA GLN A 340 -23.14 -0.17 -12.76
C GLN A 340 -22.51 -1.31 -13.55
N ILE A 341 -22.09 -1.05 -14.79
CA ILE A 341 -21.43 -2.05 -15.62
C ILE A 341 -20.10 -2.51 -15.00
N LEU A 342 -19.30 -1.60 -14.42
CA LEU A 342 -18.10 -1.98 -13.66
C LEU A 342 -18.41 -3.03 -12.60
N CYS A 343 -19.36 -2.71 -11.72
CA CYS A 343 -19.70 -3.57 -10.59
C CYS A 343 -20.29 -4.90 -11.06
N VAL A 344 -21.25 -4.85 -11.99
CA VAL A 344 -21.91 -6.04 -12.56
C VAL A 344 -20.89 -6.95 -13.23
N THR A 345 -19.90 -6.39 -13.93
CA THR A 345 -18.83 -7.18 -14.56
C THR A 345 -18.00 -7.97 -13.53
N VAL A 346 -17.66 -7.35 -12.39
CA VAL A 346 -16.99 -8.05 -11.27
C VAL A 346 -17.89 -9.13 -10.68
N MET A 347 -19.16 -8.81 -10.46
CA MET A 347 -20.13 -9.76 -9.90
C MET A 347 -20.29 -10.99 -10.79
N GLU A 348 -20.40 -10.81 -12.11
CA GLU A 348 -20.42 -11.90 -13.11
C GLU A 348 -19.15 -12.74 -13.04
N ASN A 349 -17.98 -12.10 -12.93
CA ASN A 349 -16.70 -12.80 -12.81
C ASN A 349 -16.67 -13.70 -11.57
N LEU A 350 -17.22 -13.24 -10.44
CA LEU A 350 -17.22 -14.01 -9.19
C LEU A 350 -18.28 -15.11 -9.16
N ILE A 351 -19.49 -14.83 -9.64
CA ILE A 351 -20.64 -15.75 -9.52
C ILE A 351 -20.64 -16.83 -10.61
N TYR A 352 -20.30 -16.47 -11.85
CA TYR A 352 -20.38 -17.40 -12.98
C TYR A 352 -19.07 -18.18 -13.23
N ALA A 353 -17.94 -17.73 -12.69
CA ALA A 353 -16.66 -18.40 -12.93
C ALA A 353 -16.32 -19.54 -11.96
N GLY A 354 -16.99 -19.61 -10.81
CA GLY A 354 -16.69 -20.62 -9.79
C GLY A 354 -16.72 -22.05 -10.33
N LEU A 355 -15.81 -22.88 -9.82
CA LEU A 355 -15.70 -24.29 -10.23
C LEU A 355 -16.97 -25.07 -9.89
N ASP A 356 -17.38 -25.00 -8.62
CA ASP A 356 -18.54 -25.70 -8.06
C ASP A 356 -19.47 -24.74 -7.34
N ASP A 357 -20.72 -25.15 -7.15
CA ASP A 357 -21.74 -24.35 -6.46
C ASP A 357 -21.34 -23.96 -5.04
N GLU A 358 -20.51 -24.75 -4.35
CA GLU A 358 -19.97 -24.39 -3.03
C GLU A 358 -19.11 -23.13 -3.09
N TYR A 359 -18.20 -23.03 -4.06
CA TYR A 359 -17.34 -21.85 -4.24
C TYR A 359 -18.14 -20.65 -4.75
N ARG A 360 -19.17 -20.88 -5.57
CA ARG A 360 -20.09 -19.85 -6.03
C ARG A 360 -20.94 -19.29 -4.88
N LYS A 361 -21.34 -20.13 -3.93
CA LYS A 361 -22.00 -19.70 -2.68
C LYS A 361 -21.09 -18.81 -1.84
N ILE A 362 -19.80 -19.16 -1.71
CA ILE A 362 -18.82 -18.31 -1.01
C ILE A 362 -18.70 -16.94 -1.71
N ALA A 363 -18.61 -16.92 -3.04
CA ALA A 363 -18.61 -15.67 -3.80
C ALA A 363 -19.89 -14.84 -3.57
N ALA A 364 -21.06 -15.48 -3.58
CA ALA A 364 -22.34 -14.84 -3.31
C ALA A 364 -22.39 -14.22 -1.91
N PHE A 365 -21.87 -14.92 -0.89
CA PHE A 365 -21.79 -14.36 0.46
C PHE A 365 -20.92 -13.11 0.51
N HIS A 366 -19.73 -13.11 -0.09
CA HIS A 366 -18.87 -11.91 -0.10
C HIS A 366 -19.50 -10.74 -0.85
N LEU A 367 -20.18 -11.01 -1.96
CA LEU A 367 -20.94 -10.02 -2.72
C LEU A 367 -22.06 -9.41 -1.88
N LEU A 368 -22.88 -10.25 -1.23
CA LEU A 368 -23.98 -9.79 -0.40
C LEU A 368 -23.49 -9.04 0.85
N SER A 369 -22.41 -9.51 1.49
CA SER A 369 -21.73 -8.79 2.56
C SER A 369 -21.33 -7.39 2.11
N ALA A 370 -20.65 -7.24 0.97
CA ALA A 370 -20.31 -5.92 0.42
C ALA A 370 -21.56 -5.04 0.17
N LEU A 371 -22.64 -5.66 -0.31
CA LEU A 371 -23.89 -4.96 -0.61
C LEU A 371 -24.57 -4.42 0.66
N THR A 372 -24.50 -5.14 1.79
CA THR A 372 -25.05 -4.68 3.07
C THR A 372 -24.38 -3.41 3.61
N ILE A 373 -23.13 -3.11 3.20
CA ILE A 373 -22.47 -1.85 3.57
C ILE A 373 -23.14 -0.67 2.88
N VAL A 374 -23.51 -0.81 1.61
CA VAL A 374 -23.96 0.31 0.77
C VAL A 374 -25.48 0.41 0.63
N SER A 375 -26.21 -0.69 0.86
CA SER A 375 -27.64 -0.78 0.65
C SER A 375 -28.36 -1.03 1.98
N ALA A 376 -29.11 -0.04 2.46
CA ALA A 376 -29.86 -0.15 3.71
C ALA A 376 -30.91 -1.29 3.69
N PRO A 377 -31.70 -1.50 2.60
CA PRO A 377 -32.60 -2.64 2.51
C PRO A 377 -31.86 -3.99 2.61
N ALA A 378 -30.72 -4.14 1.91
CA ALA A 378 -29.92 -5.36 2.00
C ALA A 378 -29.40 -5.60 3.42
N ARG A 379 -28.96 -4.54 4.11
CA ARG A 379 -28.51 -4.60 5.51
C ARG A 379 -29.60 -5.06 6.46
N SER A 380 -30.81 -4.54 6.30
CA SER A 380 -31.96 -4.93 7.13
C SER A 380 -32.39 -6.37 6.86
N SER A 381 -32.29 -6.85 5.62
CA SER A 381 -32.63 -8.24 5.27
C SER A 381 -31.55 -9.25 5.63
N LEU A 382 -30.27 -8.85 5.64
CA LEU A 382 -29.12 -9.72 5.89
C LEU A 382 -28.20 -9.14 7.00
N PRO A 383 -28.71 -8.90 8.22
CA PRO A 383 -27.95 -8.22 9.28
C PRO A 383 -26.70 -8.99 9.71
N TRP A 384 -26.74 -10.33 9.70
CA TRP A 384 -25.58 -11.15 10.06
C TRP A 384 -24.40 -10.99 9.10
N LEU A 385 -24.66 -10.76 7.81
CA LEU A 385 -23.61 -10.49 6.84
C LEU A 385 -22.99 -9.11 7.05
N TYR A 386 -23.80 -8.12 7.42
CA TYR A 386 -23.29 -6.80 7.78
C TYR A 386 -22.41 -6.86 9.04
N GLU A 387 -22.89 -7.51 10.09
CA GLU A 387 -22.16 -7.65 11.35
C GLU A 387 -20.82 -8.38 11.16
N SER A 388 -20.77 -9.39 10.29
CA SER A 388 -19.54 -10.13 10.01
C SER A 388 -18.40 -9.31 9.41
N ILE A 389 -18.69 -8.11 8.88
CA ILE A 389 -17.70 -7.23 8.23
C ILE A 389 -17.59 -5.86 8.89
N ALA A 390 -18.54 -5.49 9.77
CA ALA A 390 -18.59 -4.18 10.41
C ALA A 390 -17.56 -4.01 11.55
N TYR A 391 -16.90 -5.10 11.98
CA TYR A 391 -15.93 -5.12 13.07
C TYR A 391 -14.53 -5.48 12.61
#